data_AF-A0AA34Z471-F1
#
_entry.id   AF-A0AA34Z471-F1
#
_cell.length_a   1.000
_cell.length_b   1.000
_cell.length_c   1.000
_cell.angle_alpha   90.00
_cell.angle_beta   90.00
_cell.angle_gamma   90.00
#
_symmetry.space_group_name_H-M   'P 1'
#
loop_
_entity.id
_entity.type
_entity.pdbx_description
1 polymer ?
#
loop_
_entity_poly.entity_id
_entity_poly.type
_entity_poly.pdbx_seq_one_letter_code
_entity_poly.pdbx_strand_id
1 'polypeptide(L)'
;MLASIKADTSRIEEKIQGLFEMLPEHVPDHLLSIISSLSGEIILVNNTPAVITGGTFDVLYALDFSPTAYNEVMTAIRAFKTDFTHS
;
A
#
# COMPACT_ATOMS: atom_id res chain seq x y z
N MET A 1 -12.92 16.06 -27.42
CA MET A 1 -13.33 15.43 -26.16
C MET A 1 -12.05 14.99 -25.46
N LEU A 2 -11.72 15.57 -24.31
CA LEU A 2 -10.50 15.19 -23.57
C LEU A 2 -10.89 14.11 -22.55
N ALA A 3 -10.02 13.12 -22.40
CA ALA A 3 -10.09 12.18 -21.31
C ALA A 3 -9.03 12.57 -20.27
N SER A 4 -9.38 12.44 -19.00
CA SER A 4 -8.46 12.61 -17.88
C SER A 4 -8.18 11.25 -17.28
N ILE A 5 -6.91 10.96 -17.00
CA ILE A 5 -6.52 9.72 -16.33
C ILE A 5 -6.27 10.06 -14.86
N LYS A 6 -6.95 9.35 -13.97
CA LYS A 6 -6.83 9.50 -12.51
C LYS A 6 -6.36 8.20 -11.89
N ALA A 7 -5.54 8.31 -10.86
CA ALA A 7 -5.15 7.21 -10.00
C ALA A 7 -5.80 7.40 -8.63
N ASP A 8 -6.50 6.37 -8.15
CA ASP A 8 -7.00 6.28 -6.78
C ASP A 8 -5.96 5.55 -5.92
N THR A 9 -5.37 6.29 -4.98
CA THR A 9 -4.34 5.82 -4.04
C THR A 9 -4.89 5.57 -2.63
N SER A 10 -6.19 5.71 -2.40
CA SER A 10 -6.80 5.60 -1.07
C SER A 10 -6.44 4.31 -0.35
N ARG A 11 -6.40 3.19 -1.07
CA ARG A 11 -6.00 1.87 -0.52
C ARG A 11 -4.54 1.81 -0.08
N ILE A 12 -3.65 2.46 -0.83
CA ILE A 12 -2.23 2.58 -0.46
C ILE A 12 -2.12 3.40 0.82
N GLU A 13 -2.84 4.52 0.90
CA GLU A 13 -2.86 5.41 2.07
C GLU A 13 -3.35 4.66 3.32
N GLU A 14 -4.46 3.93 3.24
CA GLU A 14 -4.98 3.09 4.32
C GLU A 14 -3.96 2.04 4.77
N LYS A 15 -3.30 1.36 3.82
CA LYS A 15 -2.30 0.33 4.12
C LYS A 15 -1.03 0.89 4.74
N ILE A 16 -0.56 2.06 4.30
CA ILE A 16 0.57 2.77 4.90
C ILE A 16 0.23 3.17 6.33
N GLN A 17 -0.98 3.69 6.56
CA GLN A 17 -1.43 4.01 7.92
C GLN A 17 -1.41 2.77 8.81
N GLY A 18 -1.96 1.64 8.34
CA GLY A 18 -1.93 0.38 9.07
C GLY A 18 -0.50 -0.10 9.39
N LEU A 19 0.46 0.10 8.48
CA LEU A 19 1.87 -0.20 8.76
C LEU A 19 2.43 0.67 9.87
N PHE A 20 2.19 1.99 9.85
CA PHE A 20 2.66 2.90 10.90
C PHE A 20 2.09 2.57 12.27
N GLU A 21 0.83 2.13 12.36
CA GLU A 21 0.21 1.70 13.61
C GLU A 21 0.85 0.44 14.21
N MET A 22 1.55 -0.35 13.41
CA MET A 22 2.25 -1.56 13.85
C MET A 22 3.72 -1.35 14.18
N LEU A 23 4.30 -0.20 13.82
CA LEU A 23 5.70 0.07 14.07
C LEU A 23 5.99 0.28 15.57
N PRO A 24 7.13 -0.22 16.07
CA PRO A 24 7.62 0.13 17.39
C PRO A 24 8.05 1.60 17.45
N GLU A 25 8.14 2.15 18.68
CA GLU A 25 8.53 3.55 18.93
C GLU A 25 9.91 3.90 18.34
N HIS A 26 10.83 2.92 18.31
CA HIS A 26 12.09 3.01 17.59
C HIS A 26 12.06 2.01 16.45
N VAL A 27 12.12 2.48 15.20
CA VAL A 27 12.07 1.63 14.01
C VAL A 27 13.48 1.23 13.60
N PRO A 28 13.89 -0.04 13.77
CA PRO A 28 15.20 -0.48 13.30
C PRO A 28 15.32 -0.46 11.78
N ASP A 29 16.54 -0.21 11.28
CA ASP A 29 16.87 -0.12 9.85
C ASP A 29 16.40 -1.33 9.04
N HIS A 30 16.43 -2.53 9.64
CA HIS A 30 15.94 -3.75 8.99
C HIS A 30 14.43 -3.67 8.69
N LEU A 31 13.61 -3.08 9.57
CA LEU A 31 12.17 -2.88 9.32
C LEU A 31 11.95 -1.83 8.23
N LEU A 32 12.77 -0.77 8.20
CA LEU A 32 12.72 0.22 7.13
C LEU A 32 13.03 -0.41 5.77
N SER A 33 14.01 -1.31 5.71
CA SER A 33 14.33 -2.06 4.49
C SER A 33 13.15 -2.91 4.02
N ILE A 34 12.48 -3.62 4.94
CA ILE A 34 11.32 -4.45 4.63
C ILE A 34 10.14 -3.60 4.15
N ILE A 35 9.86 -2.46 4.79
CA ILE A 35 8.78 -1.56 4.35
C ILE A 35 9.11 -0.95 2.99
N SER A 36 10.37 -0.59 2.75
CA SER A 36 10.80 0.02 1.49
C SER A 36 10.62 -0.89 0.28
N SER A 37 10.61 -2.22 0.47
CA SER A 37 10.38 -3.17 -0.63
C SER A 37 8.97 -3.07 -1.21
N LEU A 38 7.99 -2.55 -0.46
CA LEU A 38 6.62 -2.36 -0.96
C LEU A 38 6.52 -1.32 -2.09
N SER A 39 7.48 -0.41 -2.18
CA SER A 39 7.49 0.62 -3.22
C SER A 39 7.54 0.04 -4.64
N GLY A 40 8.17 -1.13 -4.82
CA GLY A 40 8.21 -1.87 -6.08
C GLY A 40 7.00 -2.75 -6.34
N GLU A 41 6.09 -2.89 -5.36
CA GLU A 41 5.01 -3.88 -5.36
C GLU A 41 3.63 -3.22 -5.51
N ILE A 42 3.57 -2.08 -6.20
CA ILE A 42 2.31 -1.37 -6.50
C ILE A 42 1.68 -1.95 -7.77
N ILE A 43 0.40 -2.32 -7.68
CA ILE A 43 -0.36 -2.93 -8.77
C ILE A 43 -1.65 -2.14 -9.07
N LEU A 44 -2.16 -2.33 -10.29
CA LEU A 44 -3.51 -1.93 -10.66
C LEU A 44 -4.50 -2.99 -10.18
N VAL A 45 -5.45 -2.61 -9.33
CA VAL A 45 -6.40 -3.57 -8.74
C VAL A 45 -7.62 -3.80 -9.64
N ASN A 46 -7.99 -2.79 -10.42
CA ASN A 46 -9.12 -2.89 -11.31
C ASN A 46 -8.65 -3.39 -12.69
N ASN A 47 -9.13 -4.55 -13.12
CA ASN A 47 -8.85 -5.10 -14.46
C ASN A 47 -9.39 -4.21 -15.58
N THR A 48 -10.44 -3.43 -15.29
CA THR A 48 -11.03 -2.45 -16.20
C THR A 48 -11.13 -1.11 -15.46
N PRO A 49 -10.60 0.00 -16.03
CA PRO A 49 -10.73 1.29 -15.39
C PRO A 49 -12.20 1.73 -15.30
N ALA A 50 -12.55 2.39 -14.20
CA ALA A 50 -13.88 2.96 -14.06
C ALA A 50 -13.97 4.24 -14.90
N VAL A 51 -15.02 4.38 -15.71
CA VAL A 51 -15.28 5.58 -16.51
C VAL A 51 -16.36 6.39 -15.83
N ILE A 52 -16.03 7.62 -15.43
CA ILE A 52 -16.98 8.55 -14.81
C ILE A 52 -17.35 9.61 -15.85
N THR A 53 -18.65 9.80 -16.08
CA THR A 53 -19.17 10.78 -17.04
C THR A 53 -19.74 12.00 -16.31
N GLY A 54 -19.06 13.14 -16.40
CA GLY A 54 -19.46 14.38 -15.72
C GLY A 54 -18.99 15.68 -16.40
N GLY A 55 -18.70 15.64 -17.70
CA GLY A 55 -18.20 16.78 -18.50
C GLY A 55 -16.85 16.52 -19.17
N THR A 56 -16.03 15.65 -18.56
CA THR A 56 -14.79 15.08 -19.10
C THR A 56 -14.85 13.55 -18.87
N PHE A 57 -14.22 12.76 -19.74
CA PHE A 57 -14.15 11.30 -19.55
C PHE A 57 -13.02 11.00 -18.56
N ASP A 58 -13.37 10.79 -17.30
CA ASP A 58 -12.40 10.42 -16.27
C ASP A 58 -12.22 8.90 -16.26
N VAL A 59 -11.01 8.44 -16.57
CA VAL A 59 -10.57 7.04 -16.52
C VAL A 59 -9.85 6.83 -15.19
N LEU A 60 -10.47 6.12 -14.25
CA LEU A 60 -9.94 5.90 -12.90
C LEU A 60 -9.31 4.52 -12.78
N TYR A 61 -8.05 4.50 -12.36
CA TYR A 61 -7.31 3.30 -12.00
C TYR A 61 -7.13 3.24 -10.48
N ALA A 62 -7.53 2.14 -9.85
CA ALA A 62 -7.23 1.89 -8.44
C ALA A 62 -5.84 1.30 -8.31
N LEU A 63 -4.99 1.95 -7.51
CA LEU A 63 -3.66 1.48 -7.15
C LEU A 63 -3.69 0.89 -5.74
N ASP A 64 -2.95 -0.19 -5.55
CA ASP A 64 -2.77 -0.82 -4.24
C ASP A 64 -1.43 -1.57 -4.21
N PHE A 65 -0.94 -1.90 -3.02
CA PHE A 65 0.14 -2.87 -2.90
C PHE A 65 -0.36 -4.27 -3.25
N SER A 66 0.51 -5.05 -3.90
CA SER A 66 0.39 -6.49 -4.08
C SER A 66 -0.05 -7.12 -2.75
N PRO A 67 -1.20 -7.81 -2.70
CA PRO A 67 -1.69 -8.43 -1.48
C PRO A 67 -0.67 -9.38 -0.85
N THR A 68 0.08 -10.11 -1.68
CA THR A 68 1.14 -11.01 -1.24
C THR A 68 2.26 -10.24 -0.55
N ALA A 69 2.84 -9.26 -1.24
CA ALA A 69 3.94 -8.47 -0.68
C ALA A 69 3.54 -7.72 0.59
N TYR A 70 2.35 -7.12 0.61
CA TYR A 70 1.83 -6.43 1.78
C TYR A 70 1.67 -7.38 2.98
N ASN A 71 1.11 -8.58 2.77
CA ASN A 71 0.95 -9.56 3.84
C ASN A 71 2.28 -10.10 4.37
N GLU A 72 3.28 -10.26 3.51
CA GLU A 72 4.64 -10.66 3.90
C GLU A 72 5.28 -9.62 4.82
N VAL A 73 5.23 -8.34 4.43
CA VAL A 73 5.74 -7.23 5.26
C VAL A 73 5.02 -7.15 6.61
N MET A 74 3.70 -7.28 6.60
CA MET A 74 2.90 -7.28 7.82
C MET A 74 3.24 -8.45 8.75
N THR A 75 3.52 -9.62 8.18
CA THR A 75 3.96 -10.80 8.95
C THR A 75 5.33 -10.57 9.56
N ALA A 76 6.28 -10.00 8.80
CA ALA A 76 7.61 -9.69 9.29
C ALA A 76 7.60 -8.65 10.44
N ILE A 77 6.80 -7.57 10.31
CA ILE A 77 6.63 -6.57 11.36
C ILE A 77 6.05 -7.20 12.64
N ARG A 78 5.05 -8.08 12.51
CA ARG A 78 4.46 -8.78 13.66
C ARG A 78 5.46 -9.71 14.35
N ALA A 79 6.24 -10.47 13.58
CA ALA A 79 7.29 -11.34 14.12
C ALA A 79 8.33 -10.52 14.91
N PHE A 80 8.77 -9.39 14.35
CA PHE A 80 9.69 -8.49 15.04
C PHE A 80 9.10 -7.96 16.36
N LYS A 81 7.82 -7.59 16.36
CA LYS A 81 7.14 -7.11 17.57
C LYS A 81 7.05 -8.19 18.64
N THR A 82 6.75 -9.45 18.27
CA THR A 82 6.68 -10.56 19.23
C THR A 82 8.04 -10.85 19.86
N ASP A 83 9.12 -10.83 19.06
CA ASP A 83 10.47 -11.06 19.55
C ASP A 83 10.89 -10.01 20.59
N PHE A 84 10.47 -8.75 20.42
CA PHE A 84 10.75 -7.68 21.38
C PHE A 84 9.94 -7.79 22.68
N THR A 85 8.70 -8.29 22.61
CA THR A 85 7.85 -8.48 23.81
C THR A 85 8.19 -9.71 24.65
N HIS A 86 8.98 -10.64 24.11
CA HIS A 86 9.42 -11.85 24.81
C HIS A 86 10.85 -11.77 25.35
N SER A 87 11.48 -10.59 25.24
CA SER A 87 12.87 -10.33 25.65
C SER A 87 12.99 -9.59 26.97
#